data_AF-A0A971YLN6-F1
#
_entry.id   AF-A0A971YLN6-F1
#
_cell.length_a   1.000
_cell.length_b   1.000
_cell.length_c   1.000
_cell.angle_alpha   90.00
_cell.angle_beta   90.00
_cell.angle_gamma   90.00
#
_symmetry.space_group_name_H-M   'P 1'
#
loop_
_entity.id
_entity.type
_entity.pdbx_description
1 polymer ?
#
loop_
_entity_poly.entity_id
_entity_poly.type
_entity_poly.pdbx_seq_one_letter_code
_entity_poly.pdbx_strand_id
1 'polypeptide(L)' 'MEEPVSLGDWILTLIIMAIPCVNLIMMFVWGFGSGVKTSKKNYCRAMLVFLLIAVVFYLLIIALLGSSVFGFLRAFS' A
#
# COMPACT_ATOMS: atom_id res chain seq x y z
N MET A 1 -12.38 -25.90 -7.50
CA MET A 1 -11.50 -25.08 -6.65
C MET A 1 -10.57 -24.32 -7.57
N GLU A 2 -10.30 -23.05 -7.31
CA GLU A 2 -9.36 -22.28 -8.13
C GLU A 2 -7.93 -22.80 -7.92
N GLU A 3 -7.14 -22.95 -8.99
CA GLU A 3 -5.76 -23.40 -8.85
C GLU A 3 -4.93 -22.39 -8.04
N PRO A 4 -4.06 -22.87 -7.12
CA PRO A 4 -3.18 -22.00 -6.38
C PRO A 4 -2.35 -21.08 -7.28
N VAL A 5 -2.04 -19.89 -6.80
CA VAL A 5 -1.05 -19.01 -7.45
C VAL A 5 0.30 -19.72 -7.38
N SER A 6 0.97 -19.84 -8.53
CA SER A 6 2.24 -20.55 -8.61
C SER A 6 3.35 -19.80 -7.85
N LEU A 7 4.41 -20.51 -7.46
CA LEU A 7 5.58 -19.87 -6.84
C LEU A 7 6.21 -18.83 -7.77
N GLY A 8 6.32 -19.12 -9.07
CA GLY A 8 6.84 -18.18 -10.07
C GLY A 8 5.98 -16.91 -10.18
N ASP A 9 4.66 -17.05 -10.14
CA ASP A 9 3.75 -15.91 -10.10
C ASP A 9 3.96 -15.05 -8.86
N TRP A 10 4.16 -15.68 -7.69
CA TRP A 10 4.44 -14.94 -6.45
C TRP A 10 5.78 -14.20 -6.51
N ILE A 11 6.83 -14.84 -7.02
CA ILE A 11 8.14 -14.19 -7.22
C ILE A 11 8.00 -12.97 -8.13
N LEU A 12 7.35 -13.11 -9.29
CA LEU A 12 7.13 -12.00 -10.20
C LEU A 12 6.31 -10.87 -9.56
N THR A 13 5.29 -11.25 -8.79
CA THR A 13 4.48 -10.28 -8.01
C THR A 13 5.35 -9.49 -7.07
N LEU A 14 6.17 -10.15 -6.25
CA LEU A 14 7.03 -9.50 -5.25
C LEU A 14 8.09 -8.60 -5.90
N ILE A 15 8.66 -8.98 -7.05
CA ILE A 15 9.59 -8.13 -7.81
C ILE A 15 8.89 -6.85 -8.28
N ILE A 16 7.68 -6.96 -8.84
CA ILE A 16 6.90 -5.80 -9.29
C ILE A 16 6.51 -4.91 -8.10
N MET A 17 6.13 -5.51 -6.97
CA MET A 17 5.79 -4.81 -5.73
C MET A 17 6.97 -4.03 -5.13
N ALA A 18 8.22 -4.40 -5.44
CA ALA A 18 9.40 -3.68 -4.96
C ALA A 18 9.59 -2.31 -5.63
N ILE A 19 8.95 -2.07 -6.79
CA ILE A 19 9.06 -0.82 -7.54
C ILE A 19 7.96 0.15 -7.08
N PRO A 20 8.26 1.29 -6.44
CA PRO A 20 7.25 2.08 -5.72
C PRO A 20 6.02 2.53 -6.55
N CYS A 21 6.27 3.11 -7.73
CA CYS A 21 5.18 3.62 -8.57
C CYS A 21 4.41 2.49 -9.27
N VAL A 22 5.13 1.47 -9.75
CA VAL A 22 4.54 0.33 -10.46
C VAL A 22 3.72 -0.53 -9.50
N ASN A 23 4.22 -0.73 -8.28
CA ASN A 23 3.52 -1.44 -7.21
C ASN A 23 2.10 -0.90 -7.02
N LEU A 24 1.95 0.42 -6.83
CA LEU A 24 0.65 1.04 -6.62
C LEU A 24 -0.32 0.78 -7.79
N ILE A 25 0.14 0.99 -9.03
CA ILE A 25 -0.67 0.76 -10.23
C ILE A 25 -1.07 -0.72 -10.34
N MET A 26 -0.11 -1.63 -10.14
CA MET A 26 -0.32 -3.06 -10.30
C MET A 26 -1.23 -3.64 -9.21
N MET A 27 -1.25 -3.07 -8.00
CA MET A 27 -2.24 -3.41 -6.97
C MET A 27 -3.68 -3.13 -7.43
N PHE A 28 -3.93 -2.05 -8.18
CA PHE A 28 -5.25 -1.79 -8.76
C PHE A 28 -5.55 -2.73 -9.94
N VAL A 29 -4.60 -2.90 -10.86
CA VAL A 29 -4.75 -3.79 -12.03
C VAL A 29 -5.06 -5.22 -11.59
N TRP A 30 -4.31 -5.76 -10.63
CA TRP A 30 -4.53 -7.10 -10.14
C TRP A 30 -5.67 -7.22 -9.13
N GLY A 31 -5.93 -6.18 -8.32
CA GLY A 31 -7.00 -6.17 -7.33
C GLY A 31 -8.40 -6.08 -7.94
N PHE A 32 -8.54 -5.39 -9.08
CA PHE A 32 -9.84 -5.11 -9.69
C PHE A 32 -9.98 -5.65 -11.12
N GLY A 33 -8.91 -6.14 -11.74
CA GLY A 33 -8.95 -6.71 -13.09
C GLY A 33 -9.66 -8.07 -13.19
N SER A 34 -10.12 -8.41 -14.40
CA SER A 34 -10.61 -9.74 -14.74
C SER A 34 -9.46 -10.73 -14.97
N GLY A 35 -9.71 -12.04 -14.82
CA GLY A 35 -8.72 -13.09 -15.13
C GLY A 35 -7.56 -13.25 -14.13
N VAL A 36 -7.52 -12.47 -13.06
CA VAL A 36 -6.53 -12.63 -11.98
C VAL A 36 -7.06 -13.54 -10.88
N LYS A 37 -6.20 -14.45 -10.39
CA LYS A 37 -6.55 -15.43 -9.36
C LYS A 37 -7.09 -14.76 -8.08
N THR A 38 -8.11 -15.34 -7.45
CA THR A 38 -8.80 -14.74 -6.29
C THR A 38 -7.85 -14.46 -5.12
N SER A 39 -6.90 -15.35 -4.85
CA SER A 39 -5.92 -15.14 -3.78
C SER A 39 -4.98 -13.94 -4.05
N LYS A 40 -4.53 -13.76 -5.30
CA LYS A 40 -3.74 -12.58 -5.70
C LYS A 40 -4.57 -11.29 -5.67
N LYS A 41 -5.85 -11.35 -6.09
CA LYS A 41 -6.79 -10.23 -5.96
C LYS A 41 -6.94 -9.79 -4.51
N ASN A 42 -7.18 -10.73 -3.61
CA ASN A 42 -7.38 -10.45 -2.19
C ASN A 42 -6.10 -9.91 -1.55
N TYR A 43 -4.91 -10.42 -1.93
CA TYR A 43 -3.63 -9.84 -1.52
C TYR A 43 -3.52 -8.37 -1.91
N CYS A 44 -3.77 -8.03 -3.19
CA CYS A 44 -3.67 -6.65 -3.66
C CYS A 44 -4.68 -5.72 -2.97
N ARG A 45 -5.93 -6.18 -2.79
CA ARG A 45 -6.96 -5.44 -2.04
C ARG A 45 -6.57 -5.21 -0.59
N ALA A 46 -6.01 -6.22 0.08
CA ALA A 46 -5.53 -6.09 1.46
C ALA A 46 -4.39 -5.08 1.56
N MET A 47 -3.43 -5.10 0.63
CA MET A 47 -2.34 -4.11 0.58
C MET A 47 -2.87 -2.68 0.39
N LEU A 48 -3.88 -2.47 -0.46
CA LEU A 48 -4.53 -1.16 -0.62
C LEU A 48 -5.24 -0.70 0.67
N VAL A 49 -5.88 -1.61 1.40
CA VAL A 49 -6.47 -1.30 2.71
C VAL A 49 -5.39 -0.89 3.71
N PHE A 50 -4.27 -1.63 3.78
CA PHE A 50 -3.14 -1.28 4.64
C PHE A 50 -2.52 0.07 4.26
N LEU A 51 -2.41 0.37 2.96
CA LEU A 51 -1.97 1.68 2.49
C LEU A 51 -2.88 2.80 2.99
N LEU A 52 -4.21 2.61 2.87
CA LEU A 52 -5.17 3.60 3.35
C LEU A 52 -5.10 3.81 4.86
N ILE A 53 -4.95 2.71 5.62
CA ILE A 53 -4.73 2.76 7.07
C ILE A 53 -3.45 3.56 7.37
N ALA A 54 -2.33 3.25 6.71
CA ALA A 54 -1.07 3.95 6.92
C ALA A 54 -1.16 5.45 6.62
N VAL A 55 -1.86 5.85 5.56
CA VAL A 55 -2.12 7.26 5.23
C VAL A 55 -2.91 7.95 6.34
N VAL A 56 -3.99 7.33 6.83
CA VAL A 56 -4.79 7.89 7.92
C VAL A 56 -3.95 8.07 9.19
N PHE A 57 -3.18 7.05 9.59
CA PHE A 57 -2.29 7.14 10.74
C PHE A 57 -1.23 8.23 10.58
N TYR A 58 -0.62 8.35 9.39
CA TYR A 58 0.36 9.39 9.09
C TYR A 58 -0.23 10.80 9.24
N LEU A 59 -1.44 11.04 8.73
CA LEU A 59 -2.14 12.32 8.87
C LEU A 59 -2.48 12.64 10.33
N LEU A 60 -2.89 11.65 11.12
CA LEU A 60 -3.16 11.84 12.56
C LEU A 60 -1.89 12.22 13.32
N ILE A 61 -0.76 11.58 13.04
CA ILE A 61 0.53 11.90 13.66
C ILE A 61 0.94 13.34 13.33
N ILE A 62 0.80 13.77 12.06
CA ILE A 62 1.09 15.16 11.67
C ILE A 62 0.14 16.13 12.37
N ALA A 63 -1.15 15.84 12.47
CA ALA A 63 -2.10 16.73 13.13
C ALA A 63 -1.77 16.91 14.63
N LEU A 64 -1.39 15.83 15.29
CA LEU A 64 -1.06 15.82 16.73
C LEU A 64 0.30 16.47 17.02
N LEU A 65 1.35 16.10 16.27
CA LEU A 65 2.73 16.52 16.55
C LEU A 65 3.17 17.75 15.73
N GLY A 66 2.55 17.98 14.58
CA GLY A 66 2.92 19.08 13.68
C GLY A 66 2.66 20.45 14.29
N SER A 67 1.62 20.59 15.12
CA SER A 67 1.36 21.82 15.89
C SER A 67 2.44 22.07 16.95
N SER A 68 2.92 21.00 17.61
CA SER A 68 3.97 21.07 18.63
C SER A 68 5.34 21.43 18.02
N VAL A 69 5.68 20.80 16.88
CA VAL A 69 6.92 21.09 16.15
C VAL A 69 6.88 22.51 15.56
N PHE A 70 5.77 22.94 14.98
CA PHE A 70 5.60 24.30 14.46
C PHE A 70 5.70 25.36 15.57
N GLY A 71 5.10 25.11 16.73
CA GLY A 71 5.21 26.00 17.90
C GLY A 71 6.63 26.08 18.45
N PHE A 72 7.34 24.95 18.51
CA PHE A 72 8.76 24.91 18.91
C PHE A 72 9.65 25.68 17.93
N LEU A 73 9.46 25.51 16.63
CA LEU A 73 10.26 26.21 15.62
C LEU A 73 10.07 27.74 15.65
N ARG A 74 8.88 28.22 16.04
CA ARG A 74 8.61 29.66 16.25
C ARG A 74 9.23 30.24 17.51
N ALA A 75 9.60 29.41 18.49
CA ALA A 75 10.25 29.89 19.71
C ALA A 75 11.72 30.33 19.48
N PHE A 76 12.30 29.99 18.32
CA PHE A 76 13.68 30.32 17.94
C PHE A 76 13.79 31.23 16.71
N SER A 77 12.66 31.77 16.22
CA SER A 77 12.58 32.77 15.15
C SER A 77 12.17 34.12 15.71
#